data_AF-A0A1I0H923-F1
#
_entry.id   AF-A0A1I0H923-F1
#
_cell.length_a   1.000
_cell.length_b   1.000
_cell.length_c   1.000
_cell.angle_alpha   90.00
_cell.angle_beta   90.00
_cell.angle_gamma   90.00
#
_symmetry.space_group_name_H-M   'P 1'
#
loop_
_entity.id
_entity.type
_entity.pdbx_description
1 polymer ?
#
loop_
_entity_poly.entity_id
_entity_poly.type
_entity_poly.pdbx_seq_one_letter_code
_entity_poly.pdbx_strand_id
1 'polypeptide(L)'
;MITDEESIEEPIDLEKNDEKEITPEPKYNEVEIVIDTDIYSNYFNNEHNDETIENVIELIERAAKSVSPSGEVKIPKDKNLNSFFTYSNDELLGLFQKNNDNSQGELIMVVADKPFALQQAADLIEDEQIDKDLNYLADELFKIEFYQISDFAEFSTAYEKYVDIQKKILKIYYTIEYM
;
A
#
# COMPACT_ATOMS: atom_id res chain seq x y z
N MET A 1 14.97 57.85 -48.42
CA MET A 1 14.65 56.64 -49.20
C MET A 1 13.30 56.14 -48.74
N ILE A 2 12.54 55.53 -49.63
CA ILE A 2 11.22 54.93 -49.35
C ILE A 2 11.27 53.48 -49.80
N THR A 3 10.80 52.61 -48.91
CA THR A 3 10.45 51.18 -49.02
C THR A 3 9.75 50.91 -47.66
N ASP A 4 8.46 50.62 -47.51
CA ASP A 4 7.47 49.98 -48.40
C ASP A 4 7.98 48.60 -48.89
N GLU A 5 7.27 47.47 -48.81
CA GLU A 5 5.95 47.07 -48.26
C GLU A 5 6.17 45.88 -47.25
N GLU A 6 5.26 45.29 -46.44
CA GLU A 6 3.83 45.38 -46.02
C GLU A 6 3.69 44.53 -44.69
N SER A 7 2.59 44.12 -44.03
CA SER A 7 1.10 44.33 -44.06
C SER A 7 0.43 43.76 -42.77
N ILE A 8 -0.61 44.43 -42.21
CA ILE A 8 -1.69 43.95 -41.27
C ILE A 8 -1.29 43.13 -39.99
N GLU A 9 -2.13 42.77 -38.98
CA GLU A 9 -3.60 42.87 -38.76
C GLU A 9 -3.99 43.04 -37.27
N GLU A 10 -5.09 43.78 -37.02
CA GLU A 10 -6.09 43.73 -35.92
C GLU A 10 -5.75 43.69 -34.38
N PRO A 11 -6.73 43.98 -33.48
CA PRO A 11 -6.49 44.23 -32.06
C PRO A 11 -7.20 43.27 -31.06
N ILE A 12 -6.58 43.09 -29.88
CA ILE A 12 -7.16 42.60 -28.60
C ILE A 12 -7.84 41.21 -28.63
N ASP A 13 -7.33 40.30 -27.80
CA ASP A 13 -8.21 39.32 -27.11
C ASP A 13 -7.80 39.21 -25.63
N LEU A 14 -8.69 38.63 -24.82
CA LEU A 14 -8.80 38.79 -23.38
C LEU A 14 -7.74 38.02 -22.58
N GLU A 15 -7.27 38.62 -21.48
CA GLU A 15 -6.60 37.88 -20.40
C GLU A 15 -7.59 36.87 -19.79
N LYS A 16 -7.45 35.60 -20.18
CA LYS A 16 -8.15 34.50 -19.52
C LYS A 16 -7.51 34.26 -18.15
N ASN A 17 -8.18 34.77 -17.12
CA ASN A 17 -8.09 34.14 -15.80
C ASN A 17 -8.68 32.74 -15.91
N ASP A 18 -7.83 31.76 -16.23
CA ASP A 18 -8.12 30.35 -15.98
C ASP A 18 -8.14 30.14 -14.46
N GLU A 19 -9.26 30.50 -13.83
CA GLU A 19 -9.60 30.06 -12.48
C GLU A 19 -9.61 28.52 -12.50
N LYS A 20 -8.51 27.91 -12.06
CA LYS A 20 -8.46 26.47 -11.85
C LYS A 20 -9.57 26.11 -10.86
N GLU A 21 -10.60 25.41 -11.34
CA GLU A 21 -11.48 24.66 -10.47
C GLU A 21 -10.61 23.70 -9.64
N ILE A 22 -10.35 24.07 -8.39
CA ILE A 22 -9.88 23.13 -7.39
C ILE A 22 -11.08 22.26 -7.06
N THR A 23 -11.35 21.27 -7.93
CA THR A 23 -12.24 20.16 -7.59
C THR A 23 -11.73 19.60 -6.26
N PRO A 24 -12.51 19.70 -5.17
CA PRO A 24 -12.05 19.18 -3.89
C PRO A 24 -11.84 17.69 -4.06
N GLU A 25 -10.64 17.22 -3.74
CA GLU A 25 -10.34 15.78 -3.74
C GLU A 25 -11.42 15.07 -2.92
N PRO A 26 -11.97 13.93 -3.40
CA PRO A 26 -12.99 13.22 -2.68
C PRO A 26 -12.44 12.88 -1.30
N LYS A 27 -13.06 13.45 -0.25
CA LYS A 27 -12.84 13.00 1.11
C LYS A 27 -13.41 11.60 1.24
N TYR A 28 -12.58 10.61 0.90
CA TYR A 28 -12.70 9.27 1.44
C TYR A 28 -12.73 9.43 2.95
N ASN A 29 -13.91 9.24 3.55
CA ASN A 29 -13.96 8.95 4.97
C ASN A 29 -13.09 7.71 5.19
N GLU A 30 -12.30 7.67 6.25
CA GLU A 30 -11.48 6.51 6.60
C GLU A 30 -12.41 5.36 7.02
N VAL A 31 -12.90 4.62 6.01
CA VAL A 31 -13.70 3.41 6.20
C VAL A 31 -12.75 2.35 6.69
N GLU A 32 -12.72 2.13 8.00
CA GLU A 32 -11.91 1.07 8.59
C GLU A 32 -12.38 -0.29 8.04
N ILE A 33 -11.60 -0.85 7.10
CA ILE A 33 -11.91 -2.15 6.52
C ILE A 33 -11.81 -3.24 7.59
N VAL A 34 -12.83 -4.09 7.67
CA VAL A 34 -12.94 -5.21 8.61
C VAL A 34 -13.00 -6.49 7.79
N ILE A 35 -11.84 -7.17 7.69
CA ILE A 35 -11.70 -8.45 6.98
C ILE A 35 -12.64 -9.49 7.60
N ASP A 36 -13.64 -9.95 6.85
CA ASP A 36 -14.56 -11.02 7.26
C ASP A 36 -13.94 -12.39 6.98
N THR A 37 -13.48 -13.06 8.04
CA THR A 37 -12.78 -14.34 7.95
C THR A 37 -13.67 -15.48 7.49
N ASP A 38 -14.99 -15.37 7.62
CA ASP A 38 -15.90 -16.42 7.20
C ASP A 38 -16.01 -16.42 5.66
N ILE A 39 -15.91 -15.26 4.99
CA ILE A 39 -15.87 -15.17 3.52
C ILE A 39 -14.60 -15.84 2.99
N TYR A 40 -13.43 -15.46 3.50
CA TYR A 40 -12.15 -16.08 3.16
C TYR A 40 -12.15 -17.59 3.44
N SER A 41 -12.59 -18.02 4.63
CA SER A 41 -12.65 -19.45 4.97
C SER A 41 -13.58 -20.24 4.06
N ASN A 42 -14.68 -19.65 3.59
CA ASN A 42 -15.60 -20.33 2.67
C ASN A 42 -15.03 -20.39 1.24
N TYR A 43 -14.45 -19.31 0.72
CA TYR A 43 -13.88 -19.29 -0.63
C TYR A 43 -12.79 -20.34 -0.80
N PHE A 44 -11.74 -20.26 0.02
CA PHE A 44 -10.57 -21.14 -0.11
C PHE A 44 -10.83 -22.60 0.33
N ASN A 45 -11.97 -22.91 0.99
CA ASN A 45 -12.35 -24.30 1.27
C ASN A 45 -13.25 -24.96 0.21
N ASN A 46 -13.85 -24.20 -0.71
CA ASN A 46 -14.64 -24.80 -1.80
C ASN A 46 -13.79 -25.02 -3.06
N GLU A 47 -12.81 -24.15 -3.32
CA GLU A 47 -11.96 -24.18 -4.53
C GLU A 47 -10.63 -24.97 -4.36
N HIS A 48 -10.63 -26.01 -3.51
CA HIS A 48 -9.44 -26.83 -3.26
C HIS A 48 -8.96 -27.56 -4.55
N ASN A 49 -7.72 -27.28 -4.97
CA ASN A 49 -6.96 -27.83 -6.12
C ASN A 49 -7.14 -27.14 -7.50
N ASP A 50 -7.44 -25.83 -7.57
CA ASP A 50 -7.12 -25.04 -8.79
C ASP A 50 -5.70 -24.44 -8.68
N GLU A 51 -4.93 -24.49 -9.77
CA GLU A 51 -3.61 -23.85 -9.91
C GLU A 51 -3.69 -22.34 -9.62
N THR A 52 -4.82 -21.71 -9.97
CA THR A 52 -5.15 -20.32 -9.66
C THR A 52 -5.15 -20.05 -8.16
N ILE A 53 -5.73 -20.95 -7.35
CA ILE A 53 -5.82 -20.81 -5.90
C ILE A 53 -4.45 -20.99 -5.25
N GLU A 54 -3.63 -21.95 -5.72
CA GLU A 54 -2.25 -22.09 -5.24
C GLU A 54 -1.43 -20.81 -5.48
N ASN A 55 -1.54 -20.20 -6.68
CA ASN A 55 -0.91 -18.92 -7.00
C ASN A 55 -1.38 -17.77 -6.09
N VAL A 56 -2.69 -17.68 -5.82
CA VAL A 56 -3.26 -16.67 -4.89
C VAL A 56 -2.70 -16.84 -3.47
N ILE A 57 -2.56 -18.08 -3.00
CA ILE A 57 -2.00 -18.36 -1.66
C ILE A 57 -0.52 -17.95 -1.59
N GLU A 58 0.30 -18.23 -2.61
CA GLU A 58 1.70 -17.77 -2.66
C GLU A 58 1.81 -16.23 -2.67
N LEU A 59 0.92 -15.54 -3.39
CA LEU A 59 0.85 -14.08 -3.43
C LEU A 59 0.45 -13.47 -2.08
N ILE A 60 -0.49 -14.09 -1.37
CA ILE A 60 -0.87 -13.68 -0.01
C ILE A 60 0.26 -13.97 1.00
N GLU A 61 0.96 -15.11 0.91
CA GLU A 61 2.14 -15.39 1.73
C GLU A 61 3.25 -14.34 1.50
N ARG A 62 3.48 -13.97 0.24
CA ARG A 62 4.41 -12.90 -0.15
C ARG A 62 4.02 -11.57 0.49
N ALA A 63 2.74 -11.20 0.45
CA ALA A 63 2.24 -9.99 1.10
C ALA A 63 2.32 -10.05 2.65
N ALA A 64 2.23 -11.24 3.26
CA ALA A 64 2.32 -11.45 4.70
C ALA A 64 3.73 -11.26 5.31
N LYS A 65 4.80 -11.33 4.50
CA LYS A 65 6.21 -11.16 4.95
C LYS A 65 6.43 -9.78 5.54
N SER A 66 6.48 -9.69 6.87
CA SER A 66 6.43 -8.43 7.63
C SER A 66 7.81 -7.96 8.08
N VAL A 67 7.98 -6.66 8.26
CA VAL A 67 9.25 -6.05 8.73
C VAL A 67 9.08 -5.54 10.16
N SER A 68 9.86 -6.10 11.09
CA SER A 68 9.86 -5.68 12.49
C SER A 68 10.48 -4.28 12.69
N PRO A 69 10.26 -3.64 13.85
CA PRO A 69 10.92 -2.38 14.20
C PRO A 69 12.45 -2.48 14.29
N SER A 70 13.01 -3.69 14.47
CA SER A 70 14.46 -3.92 14.45
C SER A 70 15.01 -4.19 13.04
N GLY A 71 14.15 -4.36 12.04
CA GLY A 71 14.49 -4.68 10.65
C GLY A 71 14.55 -6.19 10.35
N GLU A 72 13.88 -7.03 11.14
CA GLU A 72 13.76 -8.46 10.86
C GLU A 72 12.61 -8.70 9.88
N VAL A 73 12.89 -9.36 8.75
CA VAL A 73 11.86 -9.75 7.77
C VAL A 73 11.41 -11.18 8.00
N LYS A 74 10.13 -11.36 8.35
CA LYS A 74 9.47 -12.68 8.37
C LYS A 74 7.96 -12.53 8.38
N ILE A 75 7.24 -13.59 8.03
CA ILE A 75 5.88 -13.76 8.55
C ILE A 75 6.04 -14.00 10.07
N PRO A 76 5.38 -13.23 10.96
CA PRO A 76 5.35 -13.55 12.37
C PRO A 76 4.60 -14.88 12.62
N LYS A 77 4.33 -15.21 13.88
CA LYS A 77 3.36 -16.25 14.22
C LYS A 77 2.23 -15.59 14.99
N ASP A 78 0.99 -15.99 14.77
CA ASP A 78 -0.20 -15.34 15.37
C ASP A 78 -0.05 -15.05 16.88
N LYS A 79 0.31 -16.09 17.66
CA LYS A 79 0.61 -15.99 19.10
C LYS A 79 1.71 -14.98 19.52
N ASN A 80 2.49 -14.48 18.57
CA ASN A 80 3.57 -13.50 18.74
C ASN A 80 3.30 -12.20 17.94
N LEU A 81 2.13 -12.04 17.31
CA LEU A 81 1.83 -10.95 16.37
C LEU A 81 2.06 -9.57 16.98
N ASN A 82 1.48 -9.32 18.15
CA ASN A 82 1.57 -8.02 18.84
C ASN A 82 3.00 -7.71 19.31
N SER A 83 3.76 -8.72 19.76
CA SER A 83 5.15 -8.53 20.22
C SER A 83 6.15 -8.37 19.07
N PHE A 84 5.82 -8.81 17.85
CA PHE A 84 6.67 -8.59 16.67
C PHE A 84 6.68 -7.13 16.19
N PHE A 85 5.58 -6.40 16.40
CA PHE A 85 5.45 -4.98 16.04
C PHE A 85 5.59 -4.00 17.23
N THR A 86 5.87 -4.50 18.44
CA THR A 86 6.15 -3.64 19.61
C THR A 86 7.56 -3.06 19.50
N TYR A 87 7.72 -1.76 19.74
CA TYR A 87 9.02 -1.06 19.65
C TYR A 87 9.33 -0.14 20.83
N SER A 88 10.63 0.07 21.04
CA SER A 88 11.17 1.29 21.63
C SER A 88 11.47 2.35 20.55
N ASN A 89 11.53 3.62 20.93
CA ASN A 89 11.89 4.70 20.00
C ASN A 89 13.28 4.49 19.38
N ASP A 90 14.23 3.90 20.11
CA ASP A 90 15.60 3.66 19.65
C ASP A 90 15.64 2.60 18.53
N GLU A 91 14.79 1.58 18.59
CA GLU A 91 14.66 0.57 17.51
C GLU A 91 14.07 1.20 16.26
N LEU A 92 12.96 1.94 16.39
CA LEU A 92 12.29 2.58 15.26
C LEU A 92 13.16 3.67 14.62
N LEU A 93 13.92 4.43 15.42
CA LEU A 93 14.92 5.38 14.93
C LEU A 93 16.07 4.66 14.19
N GLY A 94 16.50 3.51 14.69
CA GLY A 94 17.47 2.64 14.01
C GLY A 94 16.94 2.08 12.69
N LEU A 95 15.64 1.84 12.55
CA LEU A 95 15.00 1.45 11.29
C LEU A 95 14.92 2.62 10.30
N PHE A 96 14.50 3.79 10.77
CA PHE A 96 14.48 5.05 10.00
C PHE A 96 15.85 5.38 9.41
N GLN A 97 16.91 5.31 10.23
CA GLN A 97 18.28 5.55 9.80
C GLN A 97 18.71 4.57 8.69
N LYS A 98 18.51 3.26 8.88
CA LYS A 98 18.79 2.24 7.86
C LYS A 98 18.04 2.48 6.54
N ASN A 99 16.81 2.99 6.60
CA ASN A 99 15.96 3.26 5.43
C ASN A 99 16.42 4.49 4.63
N ASN A 100 17.00 5.49 5.29
CA ASN A 100 17.45 6.73 4.65
C ASN A 100 18.94 6.71 4.28
N ASP A 101 19.80 6.05 5.07
CA ASP A 101 21.22 5.84 4.76
C ASP A 101 21.42 4.93 3.53
N ASN A 102 20.45 4.05 3.26
CA ASN A 102 20.39 3.19 2.09
C ASN A 102 19.01 3.34 1.43
N SER A 103 18.93 4.03 0.29
CA SER A 103 17.68 4.26 -0.46
C SER A 103 17.04 2.99 -1.06
N GLN A 104 17.58 1.80 -0.74
CA GLN A 104 17.01 0.47 -0.94
C GLN A 104 16.94 -0.25 0.42
N GLY A 105 16.42 0.44 1.44
CA GLY A 105 16.24 -0.11 2.78
C GLY A 105 15.23 -1.26 2.80
N GLU A 106 15.43 -2.22 3.69
CA GLU A 106 14.64 -3.46 3.71
C GLU A 106 13.14 -3.21 3.87
N LEU A 107 12.74 -2.20 4.66
CA LEU A 107 11.34 -1.79 4.79
C LEU A 107 10.79 -1.20 3.49
N ILE A 108 11.58 -0.40 2.75
CA ILE A 108 11.17 0.14 1.44
C ILE A 108 10.94 -1.01 0.45
N MET A 109 11.92 -1.93 0.32
CA MET A 109 11.83 -3.04 -0.63
C MET A 109 10.65 -3.97 -0.32
N VAL A 110 10.51 -4.38 0.95
CA VAL A 110 9.45 -5.31 1.36
C VAL A 110 8.06 -4.65 1.32
N VAL A 111 7.93 -3.35 1.58
CA VAL A 111 6.63 -2.66 1.50
C VAL A 111 6.23 -2.38 0.05
N ALA A 112 7.15 -1.94 -0.80
CA ALA A 112 6.87 -1.63 -2.21
C ALA A 112 6.44 -2.86 -3.03
N ASP A 113 6.82 -4.07 -2.63
CA ASP A 113 6.45 -5.32 -3.29
C ASP A 113 4.99 -5.76 -3.01
N LYS A 114 4.41 -5.33 -1.88
CA LYS A 114 3.10 -5.82 -1.39
C LYS A 114 1.90 -5.39 -2.24
N PRO A 115 1.76 -4.12 -2.69
CA PRO A 115 0.61 -3.72 -3.51
C PRO A 115 0.48 -4.59 -4.75
N PHE A 116 1.59 -4.85 -5.44
CA PHE A 116 1.61 -5.69 -6.63
C PHE A 116 1.25 -7.15 -6.32
N ALA A 117 1.71 -7.70 -5.19
CA ALA A 117 1.33 -9.07 -4.78
C ALA A 117 -0.17 -9.18 -4.45
N LEU A 118 -0.73 -8.18 -3.76
CA LEU A 118 -2.15 -8.12 -3.41
C LEU A 118 -3.06 -7.88 -4.63
N GLN A 119 -2.64 -7.02 -5.57
CA GLN A 119 -3.34 -6.78 -6.84
C GLN A 119 -3.36 -8.03 -7.71
N GLN A 120 -2.22 -8.70 -7.90
CA GLN A 120 -2.17 -9.98 -8.62
C GLN A 120 -2.98 -11.09 -7.93
N ALA A 121 -3.15 -11.05 -6.60
CA ALA A 121 -4.05 -11.96 -5.91
C ALA A 121 -5.52 -11.61 -6.19
N ALA A 122 -5.88 -10.33 -6.17
CA ALA A 122 -7.24 -9.85 -6.47
C ALA A 122 -7.66 -10.14 -7.92
N ASP A 123 -6.76 -9.94 -8.90
CA ASP A 123 -6.97 -10.27 -10.32
C ASP A 123 -7.30 -11.76 -10.59
N LEU A 124 -7.06 -12.64 -9.60
CA LEU A 124 -7.27 -14.10 -9.65
C LEU A 124 -8.41 -14.57 -8.70
N ILE A 125 -9.14 -13.65 -8.08
CA ILE A 125 -10.27 -13.93 -7.18
C ILE A 125 -11.60 -13.68 -7.90
N GLU A 126 -12.54 -14.63 -7.79
CA GLU A 126 -13.91 -14.45 -8.31
C GLU A 126 -14.88 -13.81 -7.30
N ASP A 127 -14.53 -13.77 -6.00
CA ASP A 127 -15.36 -13.17 -4.95
C ASP A 127 -15.21 -11.64 -4.88
N GLU A 128 -16.31 -10.93 -5.15
CA GLU A 128 -16.39 -9.47 -5.23
C GLU A 128 -16.10 -8.75 -3.89
N GLN A 129 -16.00 -9.45 -2.75
CA GLN A 129 -15.60 -8.85 -1.47
C GLN A 129 -14.12 -9.11 -1.18
N ILE A 130 -13.61 -10.32 -1.45
CA ILE A 130 -12.18 -10.63 -1.30
C ILE A 130 -11.34 -9.77 -2.27
N ASP A 131 -11.79 -9.59 -3.51
CA ASP A 131 -11.17 -8.66 -4.48
C ASP A 131 -11.01 -7.26 -3.88
N LYS A 132 -12.12 -6.67 -3.41
CA LYS A 132 -12.13 -5.32 -2.83
C LYS A 132 -11.26 -5.21 -1.58
N ASP A 133 -11.28 -6.22 -0.71
CA ASP A 133 -10.45 -6.25 0.49
C ASP A 133 -8.95 -6.24 0.11
N LEU A 134 -8.54 -7.08 -0.84
CA LEU A 134 -7.15 -7.14 -1.33
C LEU A 134 -6.73 -5.85 -2.04
N ASN A 135 -7.56 -5.32 -2.95
CA ASN A 135 -7.29 -4.07 -3.66
C ASN A 135 -7.24 -2.85 -2.71
N TYR A 136 -8.12 -2.76 -1.71
CA TYR A 136 -8.05 -1.72 -0.69
C TYR A 136 -6.74 -1.78 0.12
N LEU A 137 -6.31 -2.98 0.53
CA LEU A 137 -5.06 -3.18 1.27
C LEU A 137 -3.83 -2.83 0.41
N ALA A 138 -3.89 -3.09 -0.90
CA ALA A 138 -2.85 -2.70 -1.85
C ALA A 138 -2.73 -1.17 -1.98
N ASP A 139 -3.86 -0.49 -2.22
CA ASP A 139 -3.95 0.97 -2.32
C ASP A 139 -3.49 1.67 -1.04
N GLU A 140 -3.86 1.16 0.13
CA GLU A 140 -3.45 1.73 1.42
C GLU A 140 -1.96 1.52 1.73
N LEU A 141 -1.32 0.48 1.20
CA LEU A 141 0.13 0.30 1.27
C LEU A 141 0.87 1.15 0.24
N PHE A 142 0.34 1.32 -0.97
CA PHE A 142 0.95 2.14 -2.02
C PHE A 142 1.09 3.61 -1.57
N LYS A 143 0.15 4.10 -0.76
CA LYS A 143 0.17 5.42 -0.12
C LYS A 143 1.24 5.58 0.99
N ILE A 144 1.98 4.52 1.37
CA ILE A 144 3.03 4.59 2.41
C ILE A 144 4.40 4.72 1.74
N GLU A 145 4.69 5.94 1.31
CA GLU A 145 5.88 6.27 0.52
C GLU A 145 7.15 6.41 1.38
N PHE A 146 7.54 5.33 2.08
CA PHE A 146 8.72 5.28 2.98
C PHE A 146 10.04 5.75 2.35
N TYR A 147 10.12 5.82 1.02
CA TYR A 147 11.27 6.29 0.26
C TYR A 147 11.33 7.83 0.09
N GLN A 148 10.25 8.55 0.42
CA GLN A 148 10.20 10.02 0.43
C GLN A 148 10.34 10.62 1.85
N ILE A 149 10.07 9.81 2.88
CA ILE A 149 9.95 10.27 4.27
C ILE A 149 11.32 10.60 4.87
N SER A 150 11.55 11.90 5.07
CA SER A 150 12.80 12.45 5.61
C SER A 150 12.70 12.96 7.05
N ASP A 151 11.50 12.95 7.65
CA ASP A 151 11.28 13.24 9.07
C ASP A 151 10.96 11.96 9.88
N PHE A 152 11.39 11.93 11.15
CA PHE A 152 11.21 10.75 12.00
C PHE A 152 9.79 10.63 12.59
N ALA A 153 9.07 11.73 12.83
CA ALA A 153 7.69 11.66 13.31
C ALA A 153 6.76 11.22 12.18
N GLU A 154 6.96 11.75 10.97
CA GLU A 154 6.31 11.27 9.74
C GLU A 154 6.56 9.76 9.52
N PHE A 155 7.82 9.31 9.68
CA PHE A 155 8.18 7.89 9.60
C PHE A 155 7.47 7.04 10.66
N SER A 156 7.34 7.53 11.90
CA SER A 156 6.66 6.82 12.96
C SER A 156 5.19 6.59 12.63
N THR A 157 4.47 7.62 12.17
CA THR A 157 3.06 7.49 11.77
C THR A 157 2.88 6.62 10.52
N ALA A 158 3.80 6.70 9.55
CA ALA A 158 3.83 5.80 8.41
C ALA A 158 4.06 4.33 8.82
N TYR A 159 4.92 4.08 9.82
CA TYR A 159 5.15 2.74 10.36
C TYR A 159 3.94 2.21 11.15
N GLU A 160 3.27 3.04 11.94
CA GLU A 160 2.01 2.69 12.62
C GLU A 160 0.93 2.29 11.60
N LYS A 161 0.74 3.09 10.54
CA LYS A 161 -0.20 2.76 9.45
C LYS A 161 0.18 1.46 8.74
N TYR A 162 1.46 1.25 8.43
CA TYR A 162 1.95 0.01 7.84
C TYR A 162 1.62 -1.20 8.73
N VAL A 163 1.86 -1.11 10.03
CA VAL A 163 1.60 -2.19 11.00
C VAL A 163 0.12 -2.56 11.03
N ASP A 164 -0.81 -1.60 11.00
CA ASP A 164 -2.24 -1.89 11.05
C ASP A 164 -2.80 -2.49 9.74
N ILE A 165 -2.25 -2.12 8.59
CA ILE A 165 -2.55 -2.81 7.32
C ILE A 165 -1.94 -4.22 7.31
N GLN A 166 -0.70 -4.35 7.79
CA GLN A 166 0.00 -5.63 7.84
C GLN A 166 -0.69 -6.65 8.75
N LYS A 167 -1.29 -6.21 9.87
CA LYS A 167 -2.16 -7.05 10.72
C LYS A 167 -3.38 -7.59 9.95
N LYS A 168 -4.00 -6.78 9.08
CA LYS A 168 -5.15 -7.20 8.26
C LYS A 168 -4.75 -8.25 7.22
N ILE A 169 -3.63 -8.05 6.53
CA ILE A 169 -3.04 -9.05 5.61
C ILE A 169 -2.67 -10.34 6.35
N LEU A 170 -2.12 -10.24 7.56
CA LEU A 170 -1.80 -11.42 8.39
C LEU A 170 -3.06 -12.15 8.88
N LYS A 171 -4.15 -11.43 9.17
CA LYS A 171 -5.45 -12.05 9.48
C LYS A 171 -5.96 -12.88 8.29
N ILE A 172 -5.85 -12.36 7.06
CA ILE A 172 -6.15 -13.12 5.83
C ILE A 172 -5.27 -14.36 5.76
N TYR A 173 -3.94 -14.19 5.83
CA TYR A 173 -2.97 -15.29 5.72
C TYR A 173 -3.22 -16.41 6.74
N TYR A 174 -3.42 -16.11 8.03
CA TYR A 174 -3.70 -17.14 9.04
C TYR A 174 -5.09 -17.79 8.88
N THR A 175 -6.06 -17.09 8.30
CA THR A 175 -7.38 -17.67 7.96
C THR A 175 -7.24 -18.74 6.86
N ILE A 176 -6.23 -18.60 5.99
CA ILE A 176 -5.88 -19.56 4.95
C ILE A 176 -4.91 -20.65 5.48
N GLU A 177 -3.93 -20.31 6.33
CA GLU A 177 -2.95 -21.26 6.90
C GLU A 177 -3.59 -22.34 7.80
N TYR A 178 -4.74 -22.04 8.43
CA TYR A 178 -5.36 -22.88 9.47
C TYR A 178 -6.70 -23.52 9.08
N MET A 179 -6.92 -23.77 7.78
CA MET A 179 -8.06 -24.53 7.24
C MET A 179 -7.88 -26.05 7.36
#